data_AF-A0A1I7TJC8-F1
#
_entry.id   AF-A0A1I7TJC8-F1
#
_cell.length_a   1.000
_cell.length_b   1.000
_cell.length_c   1.000
_cell.angle_alpha   90.00
_cell.angle_beta   90.00
_cell.angle_gamma   90.00
#
_symmetry.space_group_name_H-M   'P 1'
#
loop_
_entity.id
_entity.type
_entity.pdbx_description
1 polymer ?
#
loop_
_entity_poly.entity_id
_entity_poly.type
_entity_poly.pdbx_seq_one_letter_code
_entity_poly.pdbx_strand_id
1 'polypeptide(L)'
;MIYSSGCLGGATDVCATAAQVGISYTLGIIPGYSFGDANTCSTIFSCPLGTTSQVRLPITGSIVPGPSLVVAWCQETGANAGTWYYGIPPLVTPVEIVATQCQGIVSG
;
A
#
# COMPACT_ATOMS: atom_id res chain seq x y z
N MET A 1 9.88 1.18 -2.40
CA MET A 1 8.67 0.40 -2.04
C MET A 1 7.85 1.21 -1.07
N ILE A 2 6.52 1.23 -1.18
CA ILE A 2 5.63 2.00 -0.29
C ILE A 2 5.30 1.27 1.01
N TYR A 3 5.52 -0.04 1.07
CA TYR A 3 5.32 -0.81 2.28
C TYR A 3 6.39 -0.49 3.33
N SER A 4 5.99 -0.24 4.56
CA SER A 4 6.88 0.12 5.66
C SER A 4 7.84 -1.05 5.96
N SER A 5 9.15 -0.79 5.86
CA SER A 5 10.18 -1.78 6.21
C SER A 5 10.42 -1.91 7.72
N GLY A 6 9.71 -1.12 8.53
CA GLY A 6 9.83 -1.14 10.00
C GLY A 6 9.14 -2.33 10.67
N CYS A 7 8.34 -3.11 9.92
CA CYS A 7 7.70 -4.31 10.45
C CYS A 7 8.69 -5.47 10.49
N LEU A 8 9.17 -5.77 11.69
CA LEU A 8 10.09 -6.86 12.01
C LEU A 8 9.32 -8.17 12.24
N GLY A 9 8.04 -8.08 12.62
CA GLY A 9 7.18 -9.22 12.94
C GLY A 9 7.59 -9.89 14.25
N GLY A 10 6.61 -10.28 15.08
CA GLY A 10 6.87 -11.01 16.33
C GLY A 10 5.80 -10.80 17.38
N ALA A 11 6.01 -11.34 18.58
CA ALA A 11 5.03 -11.23 19.67
C ALA A 11 4.83 -9.77 20.17
N THR A 12 5.82 -8.91 19.98
CA THR A 12 5.81 -7.50 20.38
C THR A 12 5.58 -6.54 19.22
N ASP A 13 5.69 -7.04 17.98
CA ASP A 13 5.49 -6.25 16.76
C ASP A 13 4.23 -6.74 16.06
N VAL A 14 3.15 -5.97 16.22
CA VAL A 14 1.82 -6.34 15.74
C VAL A 14 1.68 -6.17 14.23
N CYS A 15 2.72 -5.81 13.47
CA CYS A 15 2.63 -5.66 12.02
C CYS A 15 3.32 -6.77 11.22
N ALA A 16 2.77 -7.07 10.04
CA ALA A 16 3.27 -8.14 9.18
C ALA A 16 4.49 -7.68 8.38
N THR A 17 5.48 -8.55 8.25
CA THR A 17 6.68 -8.31 7.43
C THR A 17 6.34 -8.33 5.94
N ALA A 18 7.12 -7.61 5.12
CA ALA A 18 6.94 -7.61 3.66
C ALA A 18 6.89 -9.02 3.04
N ALA A 19 7.67 -9.96 3.58
CA ALA A 19 7.67 -11.35 3.15
C ALA A 19 6.36 -12.08 3.44
N GLN A 20 5.71 -11.80 4.58
CA GLN A 20 4.42 -12.41 4.95
C GLN A 20 3.26 -11.89 4.11
N VAL A 21 3.34 -10.63 3.65
CA VAL A 21 2.25 -10.01 2.87
C VAL A 21 2.35 -10.35 1.38
N GLY A 22 3.49 -10.88 0.91
CA GLY A 22 3.65 -11.30 -0.48
C GLY A 22 3.61 -10.13 -1.45
N ILE A 23 4.34 -9.06 -1.14
CA ILE A 23 4.34 -7.83 -1.92
C ILE A 23 4.84 -8.09 -3.35
N SER A 24 3.97 -7.85 -4.32
CA SER A 24 4.34 -7.86 -5.74
C SER A 24 4.49 -6.44 -6.25
N TYR A 25 5.57 -6.15 -6.97
CA TYR A 25 5.76 -4.88 -7.67
C TYR A 25 5.61 -5.12 -9.17
N THR A 26 4.86 -4.26 -9.85
CA THR A 26 4.62 -4.33 -11.29
C THR A 26 4.77 -2.93 -11.88
N LEU A 27 5.48 -2.84 -13.01
CA LEU A 27 5.57 -1.63 -13.83
C LEU A 27 4.69 -1.83 -15.08
N GLY A 28 3.81 -0.89 -15.36
CA GLY A 28 2.84 -0.97 -16.45
C GLY A 28 1.40 -0.89 -15.97
N ILE A 29 0.52 -1.46 -16.80
CA ILE A 29 -0.90 -1.65 -16.47
C ILE A 29 -1.01 -2.55 -15.23
N ILE A 30 -1.81 -2.14 -14.25
CA ILE A 30 -1.99 -2.87 -12.99
C ILE A 30 -2.75 -4.18 -13.26
N PRO A 31 -2.19 -5.36 -12.90
CA PRO A 31 -2.86 -6.64 -13.13
C PRO A 31 -4.24 -6.71 -12.49
N GLY A 32 -5.25 -7.13 -13.25
CA GLY A 32 -6.65 -7.20 -12.79
C GLY A 32 -7.41 -5.88 -12.85
N TYR A 33 -6.77 -4.79 -13.31
CA TYR A 33 -7.37 -3.47 -13.45
C TYR A 33 -7.04 -2.85 -14.81
N SER A 34 -8.01 -2.18 -15.43
CA SER A 34 -7.79 -1.41 -16.66
C SER A 34 -7.20 -0.02 -16.37
N PHE A 35 -6.21 0.04 -15.47
CA PHE A 35 -5.61 1.28 -14.99
C PHE A 35 -4.08 1.21 -15.04
N GLY A 36 -3.45 2.33 -15.39
CA GLY A 36 -2.01 2.47 -15.54
C GLY A 36 -1.54 2.49 -16.99
N ASP A 37 -0.27 2.84 -17.16
CA ASP A 37 0.46 2.95 -18.42
C ASP A 37 1.92 2.50 -18.21
N ALA A 38 2.78 2.65 -19.22
CA ALA A 38 4.19 2.28 -19.13
C ALA A 38 4.98 3.05 -18.04
N ASN A 39 4.43 4.14 -17.51
CA ASN A 39 5.01 4.96 -16.46
C ASN A 39 4.41 4.68 -15.07
N THR A 40 3.41 3.79 -15.00
CA THR A 40 2.70 3.48 -13.76
C THR A 40 3.39 2.33 -13.05
N CYS A 41 3.95 2.60 -11.88
CA CYS A 41 4.41 1.57 -10.97
C CYS A 41 3.28 1.19 -10.02
N SER A 42 3.21 -0.07 -9.62
CA SER A 42 2.18 -0.55 -8.71
C SER A 42 2.71 -1.60 -7.78
N THR A 43 2.10 -1.66 -6.60
CA THR A 43 2.26 -2.76 -5.68
C THR A 43 0.91 -3.26 -5.22
N ILE A 44 0.76 -4.57 -5.27
CA ILE A 44 -0.44 -5.28 -4.82
C ILE A 44 -0.01 -6.24 -3.74
N PHE A 45 -0.72 -6.20 -2.63
CA PHE A 45 -0.47 -7.10 -1.51
C PHE A 45 -1.74 -7.29 -0.69
N SER A 46 -1.80 -8.41 0.04
CA SER A 46 -2.95 -8.74 0.89
C SER A 46 -2.51 -8.92 2.33
N CYS A 47 -3.14 -8.20 3.24
CA CYS A 47 -2.87 -8.33 4.66
C CYS A 47 -3.28 -9.73 5.18
N PRO A 48 -2.40 -10.43 5.90
CA PRO A 48 -2.73 -11.73 6.48
C PRO A 48 -3.85 -11.62 7.52
N LEU A 49 -4.54 -12.75 7.77
CA LEU A 49 -5.64 -12.82 8.73
C LEU A 49 -5.24 -12.29 10.10
N GLY A 50 -6.13 -11.50 10.72
CA GLY A 50 -5.87 -10.83 12.00
C GLY A 50 -5.12 -9.50 11.87
N THR A 51 -4.75 -9.08 10.66
CA THR A 51 -4.20 -7.75 10.38
C THR A 51 -5.10 -6.97 9.42
N THR A 52 -5.04 -5.64 9.50
CA THR A 52 -5.69 -4.70 8.58
C THR A 52 -4.65 -3.80 7.96
N SER A 53 -4.90 -3.29 6.75
CA SER A 53 -3.99 -2.33 6.16
C SER A 53 -4.12 -0.99 6.86
N GLN A 54 -2.98 -0.35 7.07
CA GLN A 54 -2.85 0.99 7.59
C GLN A 54 -2.08 1.80 6.56
N VAL A 55 -2.68 2.90 6.12
CA VAL A 55 -2.08 3.83 5.15
C VAL A 55 -1.76 5.14 5.84
N ARG A 56 -0.55 5.65 5.61
CA ARG A 56 -0.08 6.92 6.16
C ARG A 56 -0.20 8.02 5.11
N LEU A 57 -0.93 9.07 5.45
CA LEU A 57 -1.13 10.22 4.58
C LEU A 57 0.02 11.24 4.72
N PRO A 58 0.45 11.89 3.62
CA PRO A 58 1.54 12.88 3.64
C PRO A 58 1.18 14.13 4.46
N ILE A 59 -0.03 14.65 4.30
CA ILE A 59 -0.42 15.98 4.80
C ILE A 59 -0.64 15.99 6.32
N THR A 60 -1.27 14.95 6.85
CA THR A 60 -1.66 14.90 8.27
C THR A 60 -0.79 13.97 9.10
N GLY A 61 0.03 13.13 8.45
CA GLY A 61 0.69 11.99 9.09
C GLY A 61 -0.29 10.96 9.66
N SER A 62 -1.60 11.14 9.44
CA SER A 62 -2.64 10.29 9.98
C SER A 62 -2.54 8.91 9.36
N ILE A 63 -2.82 7.93 10.20
CA ILE A 63 -2.94 6.54 9.80
C ILE A 63 -4.42 6.25 9.63
N VAL A 64 -4.80 5.82 8.43
CA VAL A 64 -6.18 5.46 8.09
C VAL A 64 -6.24 3.96 7.82
N PRO A 65 -7.27 3.24 8.33
CA PRO A 65 -7.46 1.84 7.99
C PRO A 65 -7.90 1.73 6.53
N GLY A 66 -7.25 0.85 5.78
CA GLY A 66 -7.66 0.45 4.44
C GLY A 66 -8.25 -0.96 4.42
N PRO A 67 -8.80 -1.41 3.28
CA PRO A 67 -9.21 -2.80 3.08
C PRO A 67 -8.01 -3.77 3.10
N SER A 68 -8.31 -5.06 3.29
CA SER A 68 -7.30 -6.11 3.39
C SER A 68 -6.50 -6.31 2.09
N LEU A 69 -7.11 -6.08 0.93
CA LEU A 69 -6.40 -6.01 -0.35
C LEU A 69 -5.95 -4.58 -0.59
N VAL A 70 -4.64 -4.37 -0.65
CA VAL A 70 -4.05 -3.06 -0.91
C VAL A 70 -3.55 -3.03 -2.33
N VAL A 71 -4.00 -2.01 -3.06
CA VAL A 71 -3.45 -1.66 -4.35
C VAL A 71 -2.96 -0.23 -4.27
N ALA A 72 -1.64 -0.09 -4.28
CA ALA A 72 -0.97 1.20 -4.30
C ALA A 72 -0.22 1.36 -5.62
N TRP A 73 -0.23 2.56 -6.18
CA TRP A 73 0.43 2.86 -7.45
C TRP A 73 1.17 4.17 -7.39
N CYS A 74 2.11 4.37 -8.29
CA CYS A 74 2.95 5.55 -8.38
C CYS A 74 3.25 5.87 -9.85
N GLN A 75 3.81 7.06 -10.08
CA GLN A 75 4.40 7.42 -11.36
C GLN A 75 5.92 7.32 -11.26
N GLU A 76 6.58 6.68 -12.22
CA GLU A 76 8.05 6.59 -12.26
C GLU A 76 8.67 7.91 -12.76
N THR A 77 7.95 8.64 -13.62
CA THR A 77 8.40 9.89 -14.25
C THR A 77 7.30 10.95 -14.29
N GLY A 78 7.70 12.20 -14.52
CA GLY A 78 6.79 13.35 -14.58
C GLY A 78 6.73 14.15 -13.28
N ALA A 79 5.72 15.02 -13.15
CA ALA A 79 5.60 15.94 -12.02
C ALA A 79 5.27 15.23 -10.69
N ASN A 80 4.64 14.05 -10.75
CA ASN A 80 4.33 13.23 -9.57
C ASN A 80 5.25 12.00 -9.46
N ALA A 81 6.45 12.06 -10.06
CA ALA A 81 7.41 10.98 -9.99
C ALA A 81 7.74 10.65 -8.52
N GLY A 82 7.60 9.39 -8.13
CA GLY A 82 7.83 8.92 -6.77
C GLY A 82 6.67 9.15 -5.79
N THR A 83 5.59 9.82 -6.22
CA THR A 83 4.37 9.96 -5.41
C THR A 83 3.55 8.67 -5.49
N TRP A 84 3.14 8.16 -4.34
CA TRP A 84 2.31 6.97 -4.24
C TRP A 84 0.87 7.32 -3.91
N TYR A 85 -0.04 6.57 -4.50
CA TYR A 85 -1.47 6.71 -4.36
C TYR A 85 -2.08 5.37 -3.99
N TYR A 86 -3.06 5.44 -3.10
CA TYR A 86 -3.91 4.35 -2.71
C TYR A 86 -5.24 4.43 -3.46
N GLY A 87 -5.68 3.31 -4.04
CA GLY A 87 -6.97 3.22 -4.73
C GLY A 87 -6.90 3.50 -6.25
N ILE A 88 -7.73 2.81 -7.02
CA ILE A 88 -7.75 2.85 -8.48
C ILE A 88 -8.97 3.63 -9.02
N PRO A 89 -8.77 4.68 -9.84
CA PRO A 89 -9.85 5.31 -10.59
C PRO A 89 -10.47 4.39 -11.64
N PRO A 90 -11.77 4.53 -11.97
CA PRO A 90 -12.75 5.40 -11.32
C PRO A 90 -13.41 4.74 -10.10
N LEU A 91 -13.01 3.51 -9.72
CA LEU A 91 -13.63 2.73 -8.66
C LEU A 91 -13.58 3.45 -7.30
N VAL A 92 -12.46 4.12 -7.04
CA VAL A 92 -12.25 4.93 -5.83
C VAL A 92 -11.44 6.17 -6.18
N THR A 93 -11.67 7.26 -5.43
CA THR A 93 -10.83 8.46 -5.51
C THR A 93 -9.44 8.13 -4.96
N PRO A 94 -8.36 8.30 -5.75
CA PRO A 94 -7.01 8.05 -5.27
C PRO A 94 -6.65 8.98 -4.12
N VAL A 95 -5.98 8.44 -3.12
CA VAL A 95 -5.48 9.21 -1.99
C VAL A 95 -3.96 9.07 -1.96
N GLU A 96 -3.25 10.18 -1.87
CA GLU A 96 -1.79 10.16 -1.76
C GLU A 96 -1.36 9.51 -0.43
N ILE A 97 -0.36 8.63 -0.50
CA ILE A 97 0.20 7.92 0.66
C ILE A 97 1.72 8.00 0.66
N VAL A 98 2.29 7.98 1.86
CA VAL A 98 3.76 7.98 2.06
C VAL A 98 4.28 6.68 2.67
N ALA A 99 3.39 5.87 3.25
CA ALA A 99 3.69 4.53 3.70
C ALA A 99 2.41 3.70 3.82
N THR A 100 2.55 2.39 3.75
CA THR A 100 1.48 1.45 4.12
C THR A 100 2.05 0.24 4.84
N GLN A 101 1.28 -0.35 5.76
CA GLN A 101 1.68 -1.57 6.46
C GLN A 101 0.44 -2.35 6.89
N CYS A 102 0.57 -3.68 7.04
CA CYS A 102 -0.47 -4.49 7.63
C CYS A 102 -0.26 -4.58 9.13
N GLN A 103 -1.20 -4.06 9.93
CA GLN A 103 -1.11 -4.02 11.39
C GLN A 103 -2.21 -4.84 12.03
N GLY A 104 -1.88 -5.54 13.11
CA GLY A 104 -2.78 -6.40 13.87
C GLY A 104 -4.02 -5.65 14.36
N ILE A 105 -5.17 -6.31 14.27
CA ILE A 105 -6.47 -5.80 14.72
C ILE A 105 -6.58 -5.84 16.26
N VAL A 106 -5.58 -6.40 16.96
CA VAL A 106 -5.55 -6.46 18.42
C VAL A 106 -5.54 -5.04 18.99
N SER A 107 -6.73 -4.57 19.38
CA SER A 107 -6.89 -3.51 20.35
C SER A 107 -6.24 -4.00 21.65
N GLY A 108 -5.27 -3.24 22.15
CA GLY A 108 -5.14 -3.15 23.60
C GLY A 108 -6.43 -2.58 24.18
#